data_AF-A0AAD9K9Y9-F1
#
_entry.id   AF-A0AAD9K9Y9-F1
#
_cell.length_a   1.000
_cell.length_b   1.000
_cell.length_c   1.000
_cell.angle_alpha   90.00
_cell.angle_beta   90.00
_cell.angle_gamma   90.00
#
_symmetry.space_group_name_H-M   'P 1'
#
loop_
_entity.id
_entity.type
_entity.pdbx_description
1 polymer ?
#
loop_
_entity_poly.entity_id
_entity_poly.type
_entity_poly.pdbx_seq_one_letter_code
_entity_poly.pdbx_strand_id
1 'polypeptide(L)'
;MQNKQRLELADYEAENLARLQKMFSRKWEFIFMQAEAQAKVDKKRDKLERKVLDSQERAFWDVHRPAPGCVNTTEIDIKKACKVNKPLRSYKHNYTVPGGRISPSVSETDLKNPVDNLKVEYVLLIRKDIPQWRVKRWAFSIYELLHDPAGREHFRRFLEKEISAENLNEFLAPGAKDPVNVDCRVAETVKKNIENCPDRYCFAEAEEHIFNLMKSDSYSRYLRSDMYKEFLSGTKKKVSVFSFHFPARIKSEASLEK
;
A
#
# COMPACT_ATOMS: atom_id res chain seq x y z
N MET A 1 39.46 42.38 -11.06
CA MET A 1 39.88 43.39 -10.04
C MET A 1 41.10 42.98 -9.24
N GLN A 2 41.31 41.70 -8.95
CA GLN A 2 42.56 41.21 -8.34
C GLN A 2 43.33 40.37 -9.38
N ASN A 3 44.49 40.84 -9.84
CA ASN A 3 45.34 40.11 -10.79
C ASN A 3 46.27 39.17 -10.01
N LYS A 4 45.70 38.10 -9.44
CA LYS A 4 46.46 37.02 -8.81
C LYS A 4 45.99 35.72 -9.42
N GLN A 5 46.93 34.90 -9.89
CA GLN A 5 46.63 33.60 -10.52
C GLN A 5 45.78 32.68 -9.63
N ARG A 6 45.94 32.73 -8.30
CA ARG A 6 45.10 31.97 -7.33
C ARG A 6 43.62 32.41 -7.30
N LEU A 7 43.31 33.61 -7.77
CA LEU A 7 41.97 34.20 -7.79
C LEU A 7 41.40 34.26 -9.22
N GLU A 8 42.03 33.55 -10.16
CA GLU A 8 41.47 33.39 -11.50
C GLU A 8 40.19 32.56 -11.43
N LEU A 9 39.19 33.00 -12.20
CA LEU A 9 37.93 32.30 -12.32
C LEU A 9 38.16 31.03 -13.14
N ALA A 10 37.62 29.91 -12.66
CA ALA A 10 37.48 28.73 -13.50
C ALA A 10 36.47 29.00 -14.63
N ASP A 11 36.51 28.20 -15.70
CA ASP A 11 35.67 28.40 -16.88
C ASP A 11 34.17 28.49 -16.54
N TYR A 12 33.68 27.60 -15.67
CA TYR A 12 32.28 27.62 -15.23
C TYR A 12 31.92 28.87 -14.40
N GLU A 13 32.88 29.43 -13.66
CA GLU A 13 32.67 30.67 -12.89
C GLU A 13 32.62 31.89 -13.82
N ALA A 14 33.46 31.91 -14.86
CA ALA A 14 33.43 32.93 -15.90
C ALA A 14 32.11 32.89 -16.69
N GLU A 15 31.62 31.70 -17.05
CA GLU A 15 30.31 31.53 -17.67
C GLU A 15 29.17 32.02 -16.77
N ASN A 16 29.22 31.66 -15.48
CA ASN A 16 28.24 32.12 -14.49
C ASN A 16 28.25 33.64 -14.34
N LEU A 17 29.44 34.26 -14.30
CA LEU A 17 29.59 35.71 -14.28
C LEU A 17 28.97 36.35 -15.52
N ALA A 18 29.23 35.82 -16.72
CA ALA A 18 28.64 36.32 -17.96
C ALA A 18 27.10 36.23 -17.95
N ARG A 19 26.54 35.13 -17.44
CA ARG A 19 25.08 34.98 -17.26
C ARG A 19 24.53 36.01 -16.28
N LEU A 20 25.18 36.19 -15.13
CA LEU A 20 24.77 37.17 -14.12
C LEU A 20 24.85 38.61 -14.64
N GLN A 21 25.90 38.97 -15.39
CA GLN A 21 26.04 40.27 -16.03
C GLN A 21 24.89 40.54 -17.01
N LYS A 22 24.50 39.53 -17.80
CA LYS A 22 23.35 39.64 -18.70
C LYS A 22 22.03 39.81 -17.93
N MET A 23 21.80 39.00 -16.90
CA MET A 23 20.57 39.04 -16.08
C MET A 23 20.43 40.34 -15.29
N PHE A 24 21.53 40.85 -14.74
CA PHE A 24 21.56 42.03 -13.88
C PHE A 24 22.13 43.27 -14.57
N SER A 25 22.09 43.34 -15.89
CA SER A 25 22.68 44.43 -16.70
C SER A 25 22.35 45.83 -16.20
N ARG A 26 21.08 46.10 -15.88
CA ARG A 26 20.62 47.42 -15.37
C ARG A 26 21.10 47.76 -13.96
N LYS A 27 21.51 46.75 -13.19
CA LYS A 27 22.04 46.91 -11.81
C LYS A 27 23.53 46.67 -11.73
N TRP A 28 24.20 46.42 -12.85
CA TRP A 28 25.60 46.00 -12.88
C TRP A 28 26.54 47.02 -12.26
N GLU A 29 26.32 48.31 -12.52
CA GLU A 29 27.09 49.40 -11.91
C GLU A 29 27.07 49.38 -10.38
N PHE A 30 25.92 49.09 -9.77
CA PHE A 30 25.80 48.99 -8.32
C PHE A 30 26.54 47.77 -7.78
N ILE A 31 26.43 46.62 -8.46
CA ILE A 31 27.14 45.38 -8.10
C ILE A 31 28.65 45.60 -8.18
N PHE A 32 29.12 46.26 -9.25
CA PHE A 32 30.53 46.59 -9.45
C PHE A 32 31.04 47.56 -8.38
N MET A 33 30.28 48.61 -8.07
CA MET A 33 30.62 49.57 -7.02
C MET A 33 30.75 48.90 -5.65
N GLN A 34 29.85 47.96 -5.33
CA GLN A 34 29.90 47.19 -4.09
C GLN A 34 31.12 46.25 -4.04
N ALA A 35 31.41 45.56 -5.15
CA ALA A 35 32.59 44.69 -5.25
C ALA A 35 33.90 45.48 -5.13
N GLU A 36 33.97 46.68 -5.72
CA GLU A 36 35.13 47.55 -5.62
C GLU A 36 35.34 48.07 -4.18
N ALA A 37 34.27 48.50 -3.51
CA ALA A 37 34.30 48.92 -2.11
C ALA A 37 34.81 47.79 -1.20
N GLN A 38 34.32 46.56 -1.39
CA GLN A 38 34.78 45.38 -0.65
C GLN A 38 36.27 45.12 -0.89
N ALA A 39 36.73 45.13 -2.16
CA ALA A 39 38.13 44.95 -2.49
C ALA A 39 39.05 46.03 -1.89
N LYS A 40 38.57 47.27 -1.71
CA LYS A 40 39.30 48.34 -1.02
C LYS A 40 39.47 48.06 0.47
N VAL A 41 38.46 47.50 1.13
CA VAL A 41 38.54 47.09 2.54
C VAL A 41 39.53 45.92 2.69
N ASP A 42 39.45 44.91 1.82
CA ASP A 42 40.31 43.74 1.92
C ASP A 42 41.79 44.07 1.68
N LYS A 43 42.09 45.08 0.86
CA LYS A 43 43.46 45.58 0.66
C LYS A 43 44.10 46.13 1.94
N LYS A 44 43.33 46.59 2.92
CA LYS A 44 43.83 47.10 4.21
C LYS A 44 44.20 45.99 5.20
N ARG A 45 43.75 44.76 4.96
CA ARG A 45 44.04 43.60 5.83
C ARG A 45 45.41 43.01 5.60
N ASP A 46 45.93 42.33 6.61
CA ASP A 46 47.18 41.58 6.52
C ASP A 46 47.09 40.45 5.49
N LYS A 47 48.24 40.12 4.90
CA LYS A 47 48.32 39.16 3.78
C LYS A 47 47.84 37.76 4.17
N LEU A 48 48.11 37.32 5.40
CA LEU A 48 47.70 36.00 5.87
C LEU A 48 46.19 35.98 6.16
N GLU A 49 45.68 36.97 6.87
CA GLU A 49 44.25 37.12 7.17
C GLU A 49 43.41 37.16 5.89
N ARG A 50 43.81 37.97 4.91
CA ARG A 50 43.14 38.05 3.61
C ARG A 50 43.09 36.69 2.90
N LYS A 51 44.19 35.92 2.92
CA LYS A 51 44.22 34.58 2.30
C LYS A 51 43.27 33.59 2.97
N VAL A 52 43.05 33.71 4.28
CA VAL A 52 42.12 32.86 5.03
C VAL A 52 40.68 33.23 4.69
N LEU A 53 40.35 34.53 4.75
CA LEU A 53 39.01 35.03 4.43
C LEU A 53 38.64 34.73 2.97
N ASP A 54 39.52 34.99 2.01
CA ASP A 54 39.31 34.66 0.59
C ASP A 54 39.03 33.15 0.41
N SER A 55 39.73 32.30 1.18
CA SER A 55 39.56 30.85 1.12
C SER A 55 38.24 30.38 1.72
N GLN A 56 37.80 31.00 2.82
CA GLN A 56 36.53 30.70 3.47
C GLN A 56 35.35 31.12 2.59
N GLU A 57 35.42 32.31 2.00
CA GLU A 57 34.41 32.80 1.06
C GLU A 57 34.32 31.88 -0.16
N ARG A 58 35.46 31.43 -0.70
CA ARG A 58 35.47 30.48 -1.81
C ARG A 58 34.79 29.16 -1.45
N ALA A 59 35.13 28.58 -0.28
CA ALA A 59 34.50 27.35 0.19
C ALA A 59 32.97 27.50 0.42
N PHE A 60 32.52 28.66 0.86
CA PHE A 60 31.08 28.94 0.97
C PHE A 60 30.39 28.86 -0.39
N TRP A 61 30.97 29.49 -1.42
CA TRP A 61 30.41 29.47 -2.77
C TRP A 61 30.49 28.09 -3.42
N ASP A 62 31.52 27.29 -3.14
CA ASP A 62 31.64 25.91 -3.64
C ASP A 62 30.45 25.03 -3.21
N VAL A 63 29.90 25.26 -2.01
CA VAL A 63 28.71 24.52 -1.52
C VAL A 63 27.42 25.00 -2.19
N HIS A 64 27.27 26.32 -2.38
CA HIS A 64 26.01 26.92 -2.83
C HIS A 64 25.91 27.05 -4.36
N ARG A 65 27.06 27.03 -5.05
CA ARG A 65 27.21 27.10 -6.51
C ARG A 65 28.26 26.08 -6.94
N PRO A 66 28.01 24.78 -6.69
CA PRO A 66 28.98 23.73 -6.97
C PRO A 66 29.30 23.66 -8.46
N ALA A 67 30.49 23.14 -8.78
CA ALA A 67 30.91 22.91 -10.15
C ALA A 67 29.90 22.01 -10.89
N PRO A 68 29.69 22.20 -12.21
CA PRO A 68 28.82 21.34 -12.99
C PRO A 68 29.18 19.86 -12.84
N GLY A 69 28.18 19.02 -12.53
CA GLY A 69 28.36 17.59 -12.30
C GLY A 69 28.59 17.19 -10.84
N CYS A 70 28.83 18.14 -9.93
CA CYS A 70 28.85 17.87 -8.49
C CYS A 70 27.43 17.88 -7.89
N VAL A 71 27.20 17.03 -6.90
CA VAL A 71 25.91 16.99 -6.17
C VAL A 71 25.72 18.29 -5.38
N ASN A 72 24.56 18.92 -5.56
CA ASN A 72 24.20 20.11 -4.81
C ASN A 72 23.57 19.73 -3.45
N THR A 73 24.36 19.86 -2.39
CA THR A 73 23.95 19.48 -1.02
C THR A 73 22.93 20.43 -0.40
N THR A 74 22.70 21.59 -1.01
CA THR A 74 21.70 22.58 -0.55
C THR A 74 20.29 22.28 -1.09
N GLU A 75 20.15 21.31 -1.99
CA GLU A 75 18.84 20.94 -2.54
C GLU A 75 17.99 20.21 -1.50
N ILE A 76 16.76 20.69 -1.37
CA ILE A 76 15.77 20.13 -0.45
C ILE A 76 14.77 19.34 -1.28
N ASP A 77 14.51 18.10 -0.86
CA ASP A 77 13.47 17.25 -1.44
C ASP A 77 12.11 17.98 -1.47
N ILE A 78 11.39 17.88 -2.60
CA ILE A 78 10.15 18.62 -2.81
C ILE A 78 9.10 18.35 -1.72
N LYS A 79 9.04 17.13 -1.18
CA LYS A 79 8.11 16.78 -0.10
C LYS A 79 8.53 17.42 1.21
N LYS A 80 9.84 17.57 1.46
CA LYS A 80 10.34 18.33 2.61
C LYS A 80 10.08 19.83 2.44
N ALA A 81 10.34 20.40 1.27
CA ALA A 81 10.06 21.80 0.98
C ALA A 81 8.56 22.15 1.19
N CYS A 82 7.65 21.28 0.75
CA CYS A 82 6.21 21.47 0.99
C CYS A 82 5.79 21.30 2.46
N LYS A 83 6.54 20.54 3.28
CA LYS A 83 6.21 20.32 4.70
C LYS A 83 6.60 21.50 5.59
N VAL A 84 7.66 22.23 5.25
CA VAL A 84 8.13 23.40 6.02
C VAL A 84 7.06 24.50 6.10
N ASN A 85 6.12 24.52 5.15
CA ASN A 85 5.03 25.49 5.09
C ASN A 85 3.65 24.97 5.55
N LYS A 86 3.56 23.74 6.08
CA LYS A 86 2.28 23.20 6.60
C LYS A 86 2.23 23.30 8.12
N PRO A 87 1.16 23.89 8.71
CA PRO A 87 0.94 23.80 10.15
C PRO A 87 0.83 22.33 10.54
N LEU A 88 1.52 21.92 11.61
CA LEU A 88 1.42 20.58 12.18
C LEU A 88 -0.05 20.29 12.50
N ARG A 89 -0.72 19.46 11.70
CA ARG A 89 -1.91 18.73 12.15
C ARG A 89 -1.43 17.40 12.71
N SER A 90 -1.37 17.32 14.04
CA SER A 90 -1.25 16.06 14.73
C SER A 90 -2.57 15.32 14.60
N TYR A 91 -2.67 14.42 13.64
CA TYR A 91 -3.77 13.46 13.58
C TYR A 91 -3.26 12.13 14.13
N LYS A 92 -3.49 11.90 15.43
CA LYS A 92 -3.29 10.58 16.04
C LYS A 92 -4.51 9.72 15.72
N HIS A 93 -4.36 8.80 14.78
CA HIS A 93 -5.35 7.76 14.52
C HIS A 93 -5.03 6.55 15.41
N ASN A 94 -5.75 6.42 16.53
CA ASN A 94 -5.61 5.29 17.45
C ASN A 94 -6.47 4.12 16.96
N TYR A 95 -5.90 3.24 16.14
CA TYR A 95 -6.43 1.89 15.91
C TYR A 95 -5.32 0.87 16.14
N THR A 96 -4.82 0.78 17.37
CA THR A 96 -4.05 -0.38 17.80
C THR A 96 -5.02 -1.43 18.33
N VAL A 97 -5.32 -2.43 17.49
CA VAL A 97 -6.02 -3.65 17.90
C VAL A 97 -5.07 -4.47 18.79
N PRO A 98 -5.48 -4.96 19.97
CA PRO A 98 -4.71 -5.92 20.75
C PRO A 98 -4.76 -7.29 20.06
N GLY A 99 -3.70 -7.65 19.33
CA GLY A 99 -3.61 -8.94 18.66
C GLY A 99 -2.21 -9.20 18.15
N GLY A 100 -1.47 -10.09 18.82
CA GLY A 100 -0.11 -10.44 18.45
C GLY A 100 -0.01 -11.03 17.05
N ARG A 101 1.10 -10.72 16.36
CA ARG A 101 1.68 -11.46 15.20
C ARG A 101 0.64 -11.98 14.19
N ILE A 102 -0.22 -11.14 13.63
CA ILE A 102 -1.08 -11.51 12.48
C ILE A 102 -0.61 -10.88 11.17
N SER A 103 0.32 -9.93 11.20
CA SER A 103 1.05 -9.51 10.00
C SER A 103 2.26 -10.43 9.81
N PRO A 104 2.42 -11.08 8.64
CA PRO A 104 3.72 -11.63 8.28
C PRO A 104 4.70 -10.45 8.27
N SER A 105 5.60 -10.40 9.25
CA SER A 105 6.84 -9.62 9.07
C SER A 105 7.54 -10.31 7.91
N VAL A 106 7.77 -9.57 6.83
CA VAL A 106 8.36 -10.07 5.59
C VAL A 106 9.66 -10.80 5.93
N SER A 107 9.59 -12.12 6.09
CA SER A 107 10.76 -12.99 6.04
C SER A 107 11.09 -13.19 4.58
N GLU A 108 12.38 -13.20 4.26
CA GLU A 108 12.98 -13.21 2.91
C GLU A 108 12.56 -14.39 1.99
N THR A 109 11.57 -15.20 2.40
CA THR A 109 11.02 -16.33 1.66
C THR A 109 9.96 -15.97 0.60
N ASP A 110 9.44 -14.74 0.57
CA ASP A 110 8.34 -14.32 -0.33
C ASP A 110 8.77 -13.60 -1.61
N LEU A 111 10.04 -13.75 -2.03
CA LEU A 111 10.42 -13.43 -3.41
C LEU A 111 9.97 -14.55 -4.35
N LYS A 112 8.66 -14.71 -4.55
CA LYS A 112 8.09 -15.55 -5.63
C LYS A 112 7.27 -14.73 -6.61
N ASN A 113 7.47 -15.08 -7.88
CA ASN A 113 6.99 -14.42 -9.09
C ASN A 113 5.46 -14.17 -9.03
N PRO A 114 4.93 -12.99 -9.41
CA PRO A 114 3.50 -12.69 -9.38
C PRO A 114 2.60 -13.73 -10.07
N VAL A 115 3.10 -14.45 -11.08
CA VAL A 115 2.37 -15.54 -11.76
C VAL A 115 2.20 -16.78 -10.87
N ASP A 116 3.13 -17.04 -9.96
CA ASP A 116 3.04 -18.17 -9.03
C ASP A 116 2.07 -17.87 -7.88
N ASN A 117 1.87 -16.60 -7.52
CA ASN A 117 0.84 -16.19 -6.57
C ASN A 117 -0.57 -16.48 -7.07
N LEU A 118 -0.88 -16.20 -8.35
CA LEU A 118 -2.17 -16.56 -8.94
C LEU A 118 -2.42 -18.08 -8.94
N LYS A 119 -1.37 -18.88 -9.17
CA LYS A 119 -1.46 -20.35 -9.11
C LYS A 119 -1.69 -20.84 -7.69
N VAL A 120 -1.01 -20.28 -6.69
CA VAL A 120 -1.20 -20.62 -5.27
C VAL A 120 -2.60 -20.21 -4.81
N GLU A 121 -3.09 -19.04 -5.22
CA GLU A 121 -4.43 -18.54 -4.89
C GLU A 121 -5.53 -19.42 -5.50
N TYR A 122 -5.38 -19.84 -6.77
CA TYR A 122 -6.27 -20.81 -7.43
C TYR A 122 -6.22 -22.20 -6.78
N VAL A 123 -5.02 -22.67 -6.40
CA VAL A 123 -4.82 -23.96 -5.71
C VAL A 123 -5.39 -23.94 -4.29
N LEU A 124 -5.35 -22.80 -3.58
CA LEU A 124 -5.97 -22.61 -2.26
C LEU A 124 -7.49 -22.38 -2.35
N LEU A 125 -8.00 -21.90 -3.49
CA LEU A 125 -9.44 -21.83 -3.79
C LEU A 125 -10.08 -23.22 -3.94
N ILE A 126 -9.28 -24.21 -4.36
CA ILE A 126 -9.75 -25.57 -4.71
C ILE A 126 -9.40 -26.62 -3.63
N ARG A 127 -8.55 -26.29 -2.66
CA ARG A 127 -8.19 -27.22 -1.57
C ARG A 127 -9.34 -27.40 -0.58
N LYS A 128 -9.75 -28.65 -0.39
CA LYS A 128 -10.83 -29.10 0.53
C LYS A 128 -10.54 -28.86 2.02
N ASP A 129 -9.30 -28.54 2.41
CA ASP A 129 -8.89 -28.34 3.80
C ASP A 129 -8.55 -26.88 4.08
N ILE A 130 -9.56 -26.08 4.42
CA ILE A 130 -9.39 -24.69 4.87
C ILE A 130 -8.94 -24.71 6.33
N PRO A 131 -7.82 -24.06 6.70
CA PRO A 131 -7.32 -24.12 8.06
C PRO A 131 -8.24 -23.38 9.03
N GLN A 132 -8.40 -23.91 10.24
CA GLN A 132 -9.35 -23.37 11.23
C GLN A 132 -9.10 -21.90 11.57
N TRP A 133 -7.85 -21.43 11.59
CA TRP A 133 -7.56 -20.02 11.88
C TRP A 133 -8.15 -19.07 10.83
N ARG A 134 -8.23 -19.50 9.56
CA ARG A 134 -8.85 -18.74 8.47
C ARG A 134 -10.36 -18.68 8.64
N VAL A 135 -10.98 -19.81 9.01
CA VAL A 135 -12.42 -19.90 9.31
C VAL A 135 -12.81 -19.09 10.55
N LYS A 136 -11.96 -19.08 11.60
CA LYS A 136 -12.16 -18.22 12.79
C LYS A 136 -12.15 -16.74 12.44
N ARG A 137 -11.33 -16.33 11.45
CA ARG A 137 -11.25 -14.93 11.00
C ARG A 137 -12.59 -14.42 10.47
N TRP A 138 -13.39 -15.29 9.85
CA TRP A 138 -14.73 -14.92 9.35
C TRP A 138 -15.69 -14.45 10.45
N ALA A 139 -15.47 -14.85 11.71
CA ALA A 139 -16.29 -14.42 12.85
C ALA A 139 -15.91 -13.04 13.41
N PHE A 140 -14.80 -12.43 12.95
CA PHE A 140 -14.39 -11.10 13.42
C PHE A 140 -15.27 -10.00 12.82
N SER A 141 -15.68 -10.14 11.57
CA SER A 141 -16.69 -9.28 10.95
C SER A 141 -17.24 -9.90 9.66
N ILE A 142 -18.43 -9.45 9.25
CA ILE A 142 -18.98 -9.79 7.93
C ILE A 142 -18.03 -9.35 6.80
N TYR A 143 -17.21 -8.32 7.01
CA TYR A 143 -16.18 -7.91 6.05
C TYR A 143 -15.10 -8.98 5.88
N GLU A 144 -14.63 -9.58 6.97
CA GLU A 144 -13.65 -10.68 6.90
C GLU A 144 -14.21 -11.92 6.20
N LEU A 145 -15.49 -12.23 6.45
CA LEU A 145 -16.21 -13.30 5.76
C LEU A 145 -16.36 -13.01 4.27
N LEU A 146 -16.78 -11.80 3.91
CA LEU A 146 -17.04 -11.39 2.53
C LEU A 146 -15.77 -11.06 1.75
N HIS A 147 -14.64 -10.77 2.39
CA HIS A 147 -13.37 -10.55 1.70
C HIS A 147 -12.68 -11.88 1.36
N ASP A 148 -12.93 -12.94 2.13
CA ASP A 148 -12.44 -14.29 1.87
C ASP A 148 -13.28 -15.00 0.79
N PRO A 149 -12.71 -15.44 -0.35
CA PRO A 149 -13.47 -16.16 -1.38
C PRO A 149 -14.20 -17.41 -0.89
N ALA A 150 -13.59 -18.18 0.01
CA ALA A 150 -14.22 -19.37 0.57
C ALA A 150 -15.28 -19.04 1.61
N GLY A 151 -15.06 -17.96 2.38
CA GLY A 151 -16.06 -17.41 3.29
C GLY A 151 -17.30 -16.93 2.54
N ARG A 152 -17.13 -16.15 1.46
CA ARG A 152 -18.20 -15.74 0.55
C ARG A 152 -19.00 -16.91 0.02
N GLU A 153 -18.33 -17.92 -0.54
CA GLU A 153 -19.01 -19.06 -1.14
C GLU A 153 -19.78 -19.88 -0.09
N HIS A 154 -19.19 -20.07 1.09
CA HIS A 154 -19.85 -20.80 2.18
C HIS A 154 -21.07 -20.03 2.71
N PHE A 155 -20.94 -18.72 2.91
CA PHE A 155 -22.05 -17.86 3.32
C PHE A 155 -23.16 -17.78 2.25
N ARG A 156 -22.79 -17.75 0.96
CA ARG A 156 -23.74 -17.81 -0.15
C ARG A 156 -24.59 -19.08 -0.09
N ARG A 157 -23.97 -20.24 0.14
CA ARG A 157 -24.71 -21.52 0.33
C ARG A 157 -25.59 -21.55 1.57
N PHE A 158 -25.20 -20.84 2.63
CA PHE A 158 -26.03 -20.69 3.82
C PHE A 158 -27.31 -19.94 3.47
N LEU A 159 -27.16 -18.81 2.79
CA LEU A 159 -28.28 -17.99 2.33
C LEU A 159 -29.19 -18.77 1.38
N GLU A 160 -28.65 -19.52 0.41
CA GLU A 160 -29.44 -20.39 -0.48
C GLU A 160 -30.24 -21.48 0.25
N LYS A 161 -29.75 -21.93 1.41
CA LYS A 161 -30.44 -22.93 2.22
C LYS A 161 -31.52 -22.33 3.12
N GLU A 162 -31.28 -21.13 3.67
CA GLU A 162 -32.27 -20.40 4.49
C GLU A 162 -33.35 -19.73 3.63
N ILE A 163 -32.99 -19.25 2.44
CA ILE A 163 -33.90 -18.73 1.42
C ILE A 163 -34.30 -19.94 0.57
N SER A 164 -35.24 -20.76 1.06
CA SER A 164 -35.72 -21.94 0.32
C SER A 164 -36.07 -21.56 -1.13
N ALA A 165 -35.93 -22.52 -2.06
CA ALA A 165 -36.24 -22.34 -3.49
C ALA A 165 -37.66 -21.77 -3.76
N GLU A 166 -38.55 -21.81 -2.77
CA GLU A 166 -39.90 -21.23 -2.82
C GLU A 166 -39.89 -19.69 -2.73
N ASN A 167 -38.92 -19.08 -2.04
CA ASN A 167 -38.80 -17.62 -1.89
C ASN A 167 -38.03 -16.96 -3.05
N LEU A 168 -37.25 -17.71 -3.84
CA LEU A 168 -36.38 -17.11 -4.87
C LEU A 168 -37.18 -16.38 -5.97
N ASN A 169 -38.36 -16.91 -6.31
CA ASN A 169 -39.30 -16.27 -7.25
C ASN A 169 -40.03 -15.06 -6.65
N GLU A 170 -40.08 -14.95 -5.32
CA GLU A 170 -40.78 -13.88 -4.60
C GLU A 170 -39.96 -12.59 -4.50
N PHE A 171 -38.62 -12.69 -4.43
CA PHE A 171 -37.73 -11.53 -4.16
C PHE A 171 -36.82 -11.08 -5.32
N LEU A 172 -36.54 -11.93 -6.32
CA LEU A 172 -35.46 -11.66 -7.31
C LEU A 172 -35.88 -11.62 -8.80
N ALA A 173 -37.13 -11.96 -9.14
CA ALA A 173 -37.61 -11.91 -10.52
C ALA A 173 -38.15 -10.50 -10.92
N PRO A 174 -38.13 -10.11 -12.21
CA PRO A 174 -38.87 -8.92 -12.66
C PRO A 174 -40.37 -9.12 -12.39
N GLY A 175 -40.93 -8.39 -11.42
CA GLY A 175 -42.29 -8.63 -10.92
C GLY A 175 -42.39 -9.45 -9.62
N ALA A 176 -41.28 -9.61 -8.90
CA ALA A 176 -41.19 -10.11 -7.53
C ALA A 176 -42.30 -9.48 -6.64
N LYS A 177 -43.01 -10.33 -5.90
CA LYS A 177 -44.16 -9.93 -5.07
C LYS A 177 -43.74 -9.10 -3.86
N ASP A 178 -42.52 -9.36 -3.35
CA ASP A 178 -41.83 -8.57 -2.32
C ASP A 178 -40.37 -8.38 -2.77
N PRO A 179 -39.95 -7.24 -3.32
CA PRO A 179 -38.56 -7.03 -3.74
C PRO A 179 -37.59 -7.09 -2.54
N VAL A 180 -36.29 -7.28 -2.81
CA VAL A 180 -35.21 -7.20 -1.80
C VAL A 180 -35.53 -6.07 -0.82
N ASN A 181 -35.52 -6.36 0.49
CA ASN A 181 -35.89 -5.41 1.54
C ASN A 181 -34.93 -4.21 1.52
N VAL A 182 -35.28 -3.23 0.70
CA VAL A 182 -34.60 -1.97 0.49
C VAL A 182 -35.63 -0.90 0.79
N ASP A 183 -35.34 -0.07 1.80
CA ASP A 183 -36.21 1.03 2.18
C ASP A 183 -36.64 1.86 0.96
N CYS A 184 -37.91 2.26 0.91
CA CYS A 184 -38.47 3.01 -0.22
C CYS A 184 -37.65 4.26 -0.57
N ARG A 185 -37.10 4.94 0.45
CA ARG A 185 -36.21 6.10 0.29
C ARG A 185 -34.94 5.75 -0.47
N VAL A 186 -34.31 4.62 -0.14
CA VAL A 186 -33.06 4.16 -0.78
C VAL A 186 -33.33 3.77 -2.23
N ALA A 187 -34.44 3.06 -2.49
CA ALA A 187 -34.86 2.70 -3.83
C ALA A 187 -35.11 3.93 -4.73
N GLU A 188 -35.77 4.97 -4.19
CA GLU A 188 -35.96 6.25 -4.88
C GLU A 188 -34.64 6.98 -5.16
N THR A 189 -33.71 7.00 -4.21
CA THR A 189 -32.40 7.62 -4.41
C THR A 189 -31.62 6.93 -5.53
N VAL A 190 -31.57 5.59 -5.52
CA VAL A 190 -30.91 4.82 -6.58
C VAL A 190 -31.55 5.11 -7.94
N LYS A 191 -32.88 5.14 -8.01
CA LYS A 191 -33.59 5.46 -9.25
C LYS A 191 -33.22 6.85 -9.79
N LYS A 192 -33.21 7.88 -8.92
CA LYS A 192 -32.77 9.24 -9.28
C LYS A 192 -31.30 9.28 -9.72
N ASN A 193 -30.42 8.53 -9.08
CA ASN A 193 -29.00 8.49 -9.44
C ASN A 193 -28.82 7.88 -10.84
N ILE A 194 -29.53 6.79 -11.14
CA ILE A 194 -29.52 6.14 -12.46
C ILE A 194 -30.08 7.08 -13.55
N GLU A 195 -31.18 7.79 -13.26
CA GLU A 195 -31.83 8.69 -14.22
C GLU A 195 -31.02 9.96 -14.51
N ASN A 196 -30.35 10.52 -13.50
CA ASN A 196 -29.64 11.81 -13.64
C ASN A 196 -28.21 11.65 -14.19
N CYS A 197 -27.43 10.70 -13.67
CA CYS A 197 -26.06 10.45 -14.12
C CYS A 197 -25.58 9.08 -13.61
N PRO A 198 -25.63 8.03 -14.45
CA PRO A 198 -25.16 6.72 -14.06
C PRO A 198 -23.62 6.73 -13.87
N ASP A 199 -23.18 6.74 -12.63
CA ASP A 199 -21.78 6.61 -12.22
C ASP A 199 -21.53 5.30 -11.43
N ARG A 200 -20.28 5.08 -11.02
CA ARG A 200 -19.89 3.88 -10.25
C ARG A 200 -20.58 3.79 -8.88
N TYR A 201 -21.13 4.88 -8.36
CA TYR A 201 -21.67 4.99 -7.00
C TYR A 201 -23.20 5.04 -6.95
N CYS A 202 -23.91 4.87 -8.08
CA CYS A 202 -25.38 4.93 -8.11
C CYS A 202 -26.06 4.01 -7.10
N PHE A 203 -25.45 2.86 -6.79
CA PHE A 203 -25.99 1.86 -5.88
C PHE A 203 -25.37 1.90 -4.48
N ALA A 204 -24.47 2.84 -4.17
CA ALA A 204 -23.72 2.84 -2.92
C ALA A 204 -24.63 2.84 -1.68
N GLU A 205 -25.74 3.59 -1.71
CA GLU A 205 -26.71 3.64 -0.60
C GLU A 205 -27.48 2.32 -0.45
N ALA A 206 -27.86 1.67 -1.57
CA ALA A 206 -28.52 0.36 -1.54
C ALA A 206 -27.58 -0.75 -1.09
N GLU A 207 -26.32 -0.71 -1.52
CA GLU A 207 -25.27 -1.64 -1.10
C GLU A 207 -25.05 -1.55 0.42
N GLU A 208 -24.93 -0.34 0.97
CA GLU A 208 -24.79 -0.13 2.42
C GLU A 208 -26.01 -0.63 3.19
N HIS A 209 -27.21 -0.35 2.69
CA HIS A 209 -28.45 -0.81 3.31
C HIS A 209 -28.52 -2.35 3.38
N ILE A 210 -28.29 -3.03 2.25
CA ILE A 210 -28.28 -4.50 2.18
C ILE A 210 -27.15 -5.09 3.04
N PHE A 211 -25.98 -4.47 3.03
CA PHE A 211 -24.86 -4.89 3.87
C PHE A 211 -25.22 -4.84 5.37
N ASN A 212 -25.86 -3.76 5.82
CA ASN A 212 -26.29 -3.62 7.21
C ASN A 212 -27.41 -4.61 7.58
N LEU A 213 -28.31 -4.91 6.64
CA LEU A 213 -29.33 -5.94 6.80
C LEU A 213 -28.67 -7.33 6.98
N MET A 214 -27.78 -7.71 6.06
CA MET A 214 -27.03 -8.97 6.18
C MET A 214 -26.20 -9.02 7.45
N LYS A 215 -25.56 -7.92 7.84
CA LYS A 215 -24.72 -7.82 9.04
C LYS A 215 -25.51 -8.03 10.32
N SER A 216 -26.68 -7.42 10.43
CA SER A 216 -27.50 -7.50 11.64
C SER A 216 -28.15 -8.86 11.80
N ASP A 217 -28.60 -9.47 10.70
CA ASP A 217 -29.44 -10.66 10.73
C ASP A 217 -28.75 -11.92 10.17
N SER A 218 -28.58 -12.01 8.85
CA SER A 218 -28.10 -13.24 8.20
C SER A 218 -26.70 -13.67 8.66
N TYR A 219 -25.78 -12.72 8.86
CA TYR A 219 -24.43 -12.99 9.35
C TYR A 219 -24.43 -13.51 10.79
N SER A 220 -25.24 -12.88 11.65
CA SER A 220 -25.44 -13.33 13.03
C SER A 220 -26.00 -14.74 13.09
N ARG A 221 -26.95 -15.07 12.21
CA ARG A 221 -27.51 -16.43 12.08
C ARG A 221 -26.49 -17.42 11.54
N TYR A 222 -25.73 -17.05 10.52
CA TYR A 222 -24.67 -17.89 9.95
C TYR A 222 -23.63 -18.33 10.98
N LEU A 223 -23.12 -17.42 11.81
CA LEU A 223 -22.13 -17.77 12.84
C LEU A 223 -22.68 -18.73 13.92
N ARG A 224 -24.01 -18.74 14.12
CA ARG A 224 -24.69 -19.66 15.04
C ARG A 224 -25.11 -20.98 14.37
N SER A 225 -25.13 -21.03 13.04
CA SER A 225 -25.57 -22.19 12.27
C SER A 225 -24.64 -23.39 12.44
N ASP A 226 -25.21 -24.60 12.33
CA ASP A 226 -24.41 -25.83 12.33
C ASP A 226 -23.46 -25.88 11.13
N MET A 227 -23.82 -25.22 10.02
CA MET A 227 -22.97 -25.13 8.84
C MET A 227 -21.62 -24.46 9.15
N TYR A 228 -21.61 -23.34 9.88
CA TYR A 228 -20.38 -22.68 10.31
C TYR A 228 -19.61 -23.51 11.35
N LYS A 229 -20.31 -24.07 12.35
CA LYS A 229 -19.71 -24.86 13.43
C LYS A 229 -19.05 -26.14 12.92
N GLU A 230 -19.71 -26.87 12.03
CA GLU A 230 -19.19 -28.08 11.41
C GLU A 230 -17.94 -27.76 10.56
N PHE A 231 -18.02 -26.70 9.76
CA PHE A 231 -16.89 -26.24 8.94
C PHE A 231 -15.68 -25.83 9.79
N LEU A 232 -15.92 -25.17 10.93
CA LEU A 232 -14.88 -24.81 11.89
C LEU A 232 -14.31 -26.03 12.63
N SER A 233 -15.13 -27.03 12.94
CA SER A 233 -14.72 -28.21 13.70
C SER A 233 -13.79 -29.15 12.90
N GLY A 234 -13.78 -29.02 11.57
CA GLY A 234 -13.21 -30.01 10.66
C GLY A 234 -13.99 -31.32 10.74
N THR A 235 -14.35 -31.92 9.62
CA THR A 235 -14.99 -33.24 9.59
C THR A 235 -14.14 -34.27 10.34
N LYS A 236 -14.43 -34.48 11.64
CA LYS A 236 -13.89 -35.57 12.44
C LYS A 236 -14.54 -36.89 12.01
N LYS A 237 -14.33 -37.32 10.77
CA LYS A 237 -14.49 -38.73 10.44
C LYS A 237 -13.16 -39.40 10.77
N LYS A 238 -13.10 -40.03 11.94
CA LYS A 238 -12.06 -41.01 12.29
C LYS A 238 -12.04 -42.06 11.16
N VAL A 239 -11.02 -42.03 10.31
CA VAL A 239 -10.71 -43.18 9.47
C VAL A 239 -10.13 -44.23 10.40
N SER A 240 -10.95 -45.22 10.75
CA SER A 240 -10.49 -46.46 11.37
C SER A 240 -9.54 -47.13 10.41
N VAL A 241 -8.24 -47.08 10.71
CA VAL A 241 -7.23 -47.82 9.95
C VAL A 241 -7.44 -49.31 10.24
N PHE A 242 -8.08 -50.00 9.31
CA PHE A 242 -8.09 -51.46 9.30
C PHE A 242 -6.64 -51.92 9.02
N SER A 243 -6.06 -52.58 10.00
CA SER A 243 -4.72 -53.15 9.95
C SER A 243 -4.69 -54.28 8.91
N PHE A 244 -3.93 -54.13 7.83
CA PHE A 244 -3.59 -55.23 6.93
C PHE A 244 -2.17 -55.71 7.22
N HIS A 245 -2.11 -56.96 7.66
CA HIS A 245 -0.90 -57.75 7.91
C HIS A 245 -0.25 -58.12 6.56
N PHE A 246 1.03 -57.81 6.38
CA PHE A 246 1.83 -58.24 5.22
C PHE A 246 2.55 -59.55 5.56
N PRO A 247 2.45 -60.63 4.75
CA PRO A 247 3.26 -61.83 4.95
C PRO A 247 4.67 -61.64 4.39
N ALA A 248 5.67 -62.11 5.13
CA ALA A 248 7.09 -62.08 4.78
C ALA A 248 7.39 -62.97 3.56
N ARG A 249 8.13 -62.43 2.58
CA ARG A 249 8.56 -63.16 1.38
C ARG A 249 9.90 -63.87 1.61
N ILE A 250 9.85 -65.14 1.23
CA ILE A 250 10.83 -66.23 1.21
C ILE A 250 12.19 -65.87 0.58
N LYS A 251 13.27 -66.39 1.20
CA LYS A 251 14.65 -66.42 0.69
C LYS A 251 14.75 -67.34 -0.54
N SER A 252 15.48 -66.94 -1.57
CA SER A 252 15.94 -67.84 -2.64
C SER A 252 17.46 -67.88 -2.64
N GLU A 253 17.99 -69.05 -2.29
CA GLU A 253 19.35 -69.51 -2.58
C GLU A 253 19.57 -69.59 -4.09
N ALA A 254 20.76 -69.21 -4.55
CA ALA A 254 21.32 -69.66 -5.82
C ALA A 254 22.83 -69.78 -5.63
N SER A 255 23.30 -71.03 -5.56
CA SER A 255 24.71 -71.40 -5.62
C SER A 255 24.99 -72.10 -6.95
N LEU A 256 25.99 -71.56 -7.66
CA LEU A 256 27.04 -72.20 -8.46
C LEU A 256 26.82 -72.90 -9.82
N GLU A 257 27.94 -72.81 -10.56
CA GLU A 257 28.44 -73.47 -11.79
C GLU A 257 28.13 -72.74 -13.12
N LYS A 258 29.12 -72.32 -13.93
CA LYS A 258 30.50 -72.78 -14.17
C LYS A 258 31.48 -71.63 -14.41
#